data_AF-A0A1C2I752-F1
#
_entry.id   AF-A0A1C2I752-F1
#
_cell.length_a   1.000
_cell.length_b   1.000
_cell.length_c   1.000
_cell.angle_alpha   90.00
_cell.angle_beta   90.00
_cell.angle_gamma   90.00
#
_symmetry.space_group_name_H-M   'P 1'
#
loop_
_entity.id
_entity.type
_entity.pdbx_description
1 polymer ?
#
loop_
_entity_poly.entity_id
_entity_poly.type
_entity_poly.pdbx_seq_one_letter_code
_entity_poly.pdbx_strand_id
1 'polypeptide(L)'
;MINEQEKRRIGQVLLQRGFISPEQLERALRHQRRGSERLGKLLIAEGLVSEQDLALGLTRQARLRHDDRKLKSARMLAGSTEKLRMDLEKQSLDLLKEWQQRVPRIPDREAGGERKKRDAALRQAMDFPRALAVAREAIETAKRKGDPGRLRRLLSVLKQVEKDLEAFRQAIAGASFHPVHEWVARWQFLQECGKDIQRACV
;
A
#
# COMPACT_ATOMS: atom_id res chain seq x y z
N MET A 1 -28.02 -13.02 -3.11
CA MET A 1 -26.85 -12.81 -2.23
C MET A 1 -26.99 -11.46 -1.55
N ILE A 2 -26.96 -11.41 -0.21
CA ILE A 2 -27.09 -10.15 0.56
C ILE A 2 -25.82 -9.30 0.34
N ASN A 3 -25.96 -8.01 0.00
CA ASN A 3 -24.82 -7.11 -0.21
C ASN A 3 -24.07 -6.85 1.12
N GLU A 4 -22.76 -6.59 1.07
CA GLU A 4 -21.93 -6.26 2.23
C GLU A 4 -22.45 -5.06 3.04
N GLN A 5 -23.09 -4.09 2.36
CA GLN A 5 -23.75 -2.98 3.05
C GLN A 5 -25.00 -3.42 3.82
N GLU A 6 -25.72 -4.42 3.33
CA GLU A 6 -26.95 -4.95 3.95
C GLU A 6 -26.63 -5.81 5.17
N LYS A 7 -25.57 -6.62 5.14
CA LYS A 7 -25.08 -7.38 6.31
C LYS A 7 -24.77 -6.51 7.52
N ARG A 8 -24.55 -5.21 7.30
CA ARG A 8 -24.21 -4.22 8.33
C ARG A 8 -25.41 -3.43 8.83
N ARG A 9 -26.61 -3.65 8.28
CA ARG A 9 -27.83 -3.03 8.82
C ARG A 9 -28.12 -3.63 10.19
N ILE A 10 -28.63 -2.82 11.12
CA ILE A 10 -28.81 -3.25 12.51
C ILE A 10 -29.71 -4.51 12.59
N GLY A 11 -30.78 -4.57 11.80
CA GLY A 11 -31.64 -5.76 11.72
C GLY A 11 -30.90 -7.03 11.29
N GLN A 12 -30.00 -6.94 10.31
CA GLN A 12 -29.17 -8.08 9.88
C GLN A 12 -28.13 -8.47 10.94
N VAL A 13 -27.56 -7.49 11.66
CA VAL A 13 -26.64 -7.76 12.77
C VAL A 13 -27.34 -8.43 13.94
N LEU A 14 -28.56 -8.01 14.27
CA LEU A 14 -29.40 -8.63 15.30
C LEU A 14 -29.81 -10.05 14.90
N LEU A 15 -30.20 -10.25 13.63
CA LEU A 15 -30.51 -11.57 13.07
C LEU A 15 -29.32 -12.52 13.15
N GLN A 16 -28.13 -12.08 12.71
CA GLN A 16 -26.91 -12.90 12.74
C GLN A 16 -26.45 -13.26 14.16
N ARG A 17 -26.84 -12.48 15.17
CA ARG A 17 -26.58 -12.79 16.58
C ARG A 17 -27.64 -13.67 17.22
N GLY A 18 -28.73 -13.97 16.51
CA GLY A 18 -29.84 -14.75 17.03
C GLY A 18 -30.75 -13.97 17.98
N PHE A 19 -30.65 -12.64 18.00
CA PHE A 19 -31.54 -11.81 18.83
C PHE A 19 -32.95 -11.67 18.23
N ILE A 20 -33.07 -11.84 16.92
CA ILE A 20 -34.36 -11.83 16.21
C ILE A 20 -34.36 -12.92 15.13
N SER A 21 -35.54 -13.42 14.78
CA SER A 21 -35.74 -14.33 13.66
C SER A 21 -35.89 -13.58 12.32
N PRO A 22 -35.74 -14.26 11.17
CA PRO A 22 -35.99 -13.65 9.85
C PRO A 22 -37.40 -13.07 9.74
N GLU A 23 -38.40 -13.77 10.28
CA GLU A 23 -39.82 -13.40 10.24
C GLU A 23 -40.08 -12.17 11.10
N GLN A 24 -39.47 -12.11 12.28
CA GLN A 24 -39.53 -10.95 13.18
C GLN A 24 -38.88 -9.72 12.55
N LEU A 25 -37.72 -9.89 11.92
CA LEU A 25 -37.06 -8.81 11.18
C LEU A 25 -37.94 -8.31 10.02
N GLU A 26 -38.55 -9.21 9.26
CA GLU A 26 -39.41 -8.83 8.15
C GLU A 26 -40.66 -8.08 8.62
N ARG A 27 -41.30 -8.55 9.70
CA ARG A 27 -42.43 -7.87 10.33
C ARG A 27 -42.04 -6.46 10.79
N ALA A 28 -40.95 -6.33 11.53
CA ALA A 28 -40.46 -5.04 12.00
C ALA A 28 -40.10 -4.10 10.84
N LEU A 29 -39.55 -4.61 9.74
CA LEU A 29 -39.29 -3.81 8.53
C LEU A 29 -40.57 -3.35 7.84
N ARG A 30 -41.62 -4.17 7.78
CA ARG A 30 -42.94 -3.76 7.24
C ARG A 30 -43.57 -2.66 8.08
N HIS A 31 -43.49 -2.77 9.40
CA HIS A 31 -43.95 -1.73 10.33
C HIS A 31 -43.13 -0.45 10.20
N GLN A 32 -41.80 -0.56 10.14
CA GLN A 32 -40.92 0.59 9.93
C GLN A 32 -41.24 1.35 8.63
N ARG A 33 -41.59 0.66 7.53
CA ARG A 33 -41.94 1.32 6.26
C ARG A 33 -43.23 2.15 6.33
N ARG A 34 -44.13 1.81 7.26
CA ARG A 34 -45.42 2.50 7.46
C ARG A 34 -45.31 3.67 8.45
N GLY A 35 -44.23 3.74 9.23
CA GLY A 35 -43.96 4.80 10.20
C GLY A 35 -42.63 5.52 9.94
N SER A 36 -42.25 6.43 10.84
CA SER A 36 -40.95 7.14 10.80
C SER A 36 -39.96 6.64 11.87
N GLU A 37 -40.34 5.60 12.63
CA GLU A 37 -39.55 5.11 13.74
C GLU A 37 -38.30 4.34 13.30
N ARG A 38 -37.27 4.39 14.16
CA ARG A 38 -36.04 3.61 13.94
C ARG A 38 -36.30 2.14 14.27
N LEU A 39 -35.89 1.24 13.39
CA LEU A 39 -36.03 -0.22 13.56
C LEU A 39 -35.64 -0.72 14.95
N GLY A 40 -34.54 -0.22 15.52
CA GLY A 40 -34.10 -0.63 16.86
C GLY A 40 -35.08 -0.23 17.97
N LYS A 41 -35.70 0.96 17.89
CA LYS A 41 -36.73 1.38 18.85
C LYS A 41 -37.99 0.54 18.71
N LEU A 42 -38.39 0.28 17.46
CA LEU A 42 -39.54 -0.57 17.16
C LEU A 42 -39.35 -2.00 17.71
N LEU A 43 -38.15 -2.58 17.54
CA LEU A 43 -37.83 -3.92 18.07
C LEU A 43 -37.87 -3.98 19.60
N ILE A 44 -37.48 -2.91 20.31
CA ILE A 44 -37.63 -2.80 21.77
C ILE A 44 -39.12 -2.66 22.14
N ALA A 45 -39.85 -1.80 21.45
CA ALA A 45 -41.28 -1.57 21.71
C ALA A 45 -42.13 -2.83 21.48
N GLU A 46 -41.77 -3.67 20.50
CA GLU A 46 -42.41 -4.97 20.26
C GLU A 46 -41.95 -6.07 21.24
N GLY A 47 -41.05 -5.76 22.19
CA GLY A 47 -40.52 -6.72 23.17
C GLY A 47 -39.63 -7.80 22.55
N LEU A 48 -39.17 -7.61 21.30
CA LEU A 48 -38.39 -8.59 20.55
C LEU A 48 -36.91 -8.56 20.94
N VAL A 49 -36.41 -7.43 21.41
CA VAL A 49 -34.99 -7.21 21.71
C VAL A 49 -34.87 -6.30 22.94
N SER A 50 -33.98 -6.60 23.88
CA SER A 50 -33.72 -5.70 25.01
C SER A 50 -32.85 -4.50 24.59
N GLU A 51 -32.84 -3.44 25.40
CA GLU A 51 -31.92 -2.30 25.18
C GLU A 51 -30.45 -2.75 25.18
N GLN A 52 -30.11 -3.73 26.01
CA GLN A 52 -28.76 -4.30 26.09
C GLN A 52 -28.37 -5.03 24.80
N ASP A 53 -29.28 -5.87 24.27
CA ASP A 53 -29.06 -6.60 23.01
C ASP A 53 -28.92 -5.63 21.82
N LEU A 54 -29.73 -4.57 21.80
CA LEU A 54 -29.61 -3.52 20.80
C LEU A 54 -28.27 -2.79 20.91
N ALA A 55 -27.82 -2.43 22.12
CA ALA A 55 -26.53 -1.79 22.35
C ALA A 55 -25.35 -2.69 21.89
N LEU A 56 -25.42 -3.99 22.17
CA LEU A 56 -24.46 -4.98 21.69
C LEU A 56 -24.46 -5.09 20.16
N GLY A 57 -25.63 -5.09 19.53
CA GLY A 57 -25.79 -5.08 18.08
C GLY A 57 -25.23 -3.81 17.43
N LEU A 58 -25.48 -2.64 18.01
CA LEU A 58 -24.96 -1.36 17.54
C LEU A 58 -23.42 -1.29 17.66
N THR A 59 -22.86 -1.78 18.77
CA THR A 59 -21.41 -1.88 18.95
C THR A 59 -20.78 -2.76 17.88
N ARG A 60 -21.40 -3.91 17.58
CA ARG A 60 -20.96 -4.80 16.50
C ARG A 60 -21.05 -4.12 15.13
N GLN A 61 -22.16 -3.44 14.85
CA GLN A 61 -22.34 -2.68 13.61
C GLN A 61 -21.25 -1.61 13.44
N ALA A 62 -20.94 -0.86 14.51
CA ALA A 62 -19.91 0.18 14.49
C ALA A 62 -18.54 -0.41 14.15
N ARG A 63 -18.17 -1.54 14.77
CA ARG A 63 -16.93 -2.26 14.49
C ARG A 63 -16.84 -2.73 13.03
N LEU A 64 -17.91 -3.35 12.51
CA LEU A 64 -17.96 -3.79 11.10
C LEU A 64 -17.80 -2.64 10.11
N ARG A 65 -18.40 -1.47 10.41
CA ARG A 65 -18.23 -0.27 9.59
C ARG A 65 -16.81 0.28 9.66
N HIS A 66 -16.20 0.27 10.84
CA HIS A 66 -14.82 0.69 11.02
C HIS A 66 -13.85 -0.20 10.24
N ASP A 67 -13.99 -1.52 10.34
CA ASP A 67 -13.13 -2.48 9.66
C ASP A 67 -13.25 -2.38 8.13
N ASP A 68 -14.45 -2.14 7.59
CA ASP A 68 -14.65 -1.88 6.17
C ASP A 68 -13.97 -0.60 5.68
N ARG A 69 -14.08 0.49 6.45
CA ARG A 69 -13.39 1.74 6.13
C ARG A 69 -11.87 1.53 6.12
N LYS A 70 -11.36 0.79 7.10
CA LYS A 70 -9.94 0.43 7.18
C LYS A 70 -9.51 -0.38 5.96
N LEU A 71 -10.27 -1.39 5.57
CA LEU A 71 -9.99 -2.24 4.40
C LEU A 71 -10.05 -1.45 3.09
N LYS A 72 -11.04 -0.57 2.92
CA LYS A 72 -11.13 0.33 1.75
C LYS A 72 -9.94 1.27 1.69
N SER A 73 -9.57 1.90 2.80
CA SER A 73 -8.39 2.76 2.88
C SER A 73 -7.12 1.98 2.54
N ALA A 74 -6.95 0.75 3.05
CA ALA A 74 -5.81 -0.09 2.73
C ALA A 74 -5.79 -0.45 1.23
N ARG A 75 -6.93 -0.81 0.64
CA ARG A 75 -7.01 -1.12 -0.81
C ARG A 75 -6.63 0.08 -1.67
N MET A 76 -7.12 1.28 -1.35
CA MET A 76 -6.77 2.49 -2.09
C MET A 76 -5.27 2.81 -1.96
N LEU A 77 -4.75 2.80 -0.74
CA LEU A 77 -3.32 3.04 -0.49
C LEU A 77 -2.45 2.01 -1.20
N ALA A 78 -2.81 0.73 -1.20
CA ALA A 78 -2.08 -0.32 -1.89
C ALA A 78 -2.03 -0.06 -3.40
N GLY A 79 -3.14 0.34 -4.02
CA GLY A 79 -3.17 0.70 -5.45
C GLY A 79 -2.26 1.87 -5.79
N SER A 80 -2.29 2.95 -5.00
CA SER A 80 -1.41 4.10 -5.21
C SER A 80 0.07 3.77 -4.97
N THR A 81 0.36 2.97 -3.94
CA THR A 81 1.73 2.56 -3.59
C THR A 81 2.33 1.65 -4.65
N GLU A 82 1.54 0.68 -5.15
CA GLU A 82 1.97 -0.22 -6.21
C GLU A 82 2.22 0.54 -7.53
N LYS A 83 1.36 1.50 -7.87
CA LYS A 83 1.57 2.33 -9.05
C LYS A 83 2.92 3.06 -8.99
N LEU A 84 3.19 3.74 -7.87
CA LEU A 84 4.44 4.47 -7.68
C LEU A 84 5.66 3.53 -7.72
N ARG A 85 5.56 2.35 -7.10
CA ARG A 85 6.60 1.31 -7.14
C ARG A 85 6.88 0.86 -8.58
N MET A 86 5.86 0.62 -9.39
CA MET A 86 6.00 0.26 -10.81
C MET A 86 6.67 1.38 -11.62
N ASP A 87 6.28 2.62 -11.40
CA ASP A 87 6.86 3.78 -12.08
C ASP A 87 8.34 3.93 -11.72
N LEU A 88 8.71 3.79 -10.44
CA LEU A 88 10.09 3.78 -9.97
C LEU A 88 10.91 2.62 -10.54
N GLU A 89 10.33 1.42 -10.60
CA GLU A 89 11.01 0.24 -11.17
C GLU A 89 11.32 0.48 -12.64
N LYS A 90 10.35 0.97 -13.41
CA LYS A 90 10.56 1.31 -14.82
C LYS A 90 11.66 2.37 -14.97
N GLN A 91 11.58 3.48 -14.25
CA GLN A 91 12.59 4.54 -14.29
C GLN A 91 13.98 4.01 -13.96
N SER A 92 14.08 3.15 -12.95
CA SER A 92 15.36 2.56 -12.55
C SER A 92 15.96 1.66 -13.63
N LEU A 93 15.15 0.85 -14.30
CA LEU A 93 15.59 -0.05 -15.36
C LEU A 93 15.98 0.72 -16.62
N ASP A 94 15.21 1.75 -16.99
CA ASP A 94 15.52 2.62 -18.13
C ASP A 94 16.87 3.33 -17.90
N LEU A 95 17.09 3.88 -16.70
CA LEU A 95 18.36 4.47 -16.30
C LEU A 95 19.52 3.47 -16.39
N LEU A 96 19.37 2.28 -15.81
CA LEU A 96 20.40 1.23 -15.87
C LEU A 96 20.72 0.82 -17.31
N LYS A 97 19.71 0.72 -18.17
CA LYS A 97 19.87 0.37 -19.58
C LYS A 97 20.59 1.46 -20.37
N GLU A 98 20.20 2.71 -20.21
CA GLU A 98 20.90 3.86 -20.80
C GLU A 98 22.38 3.86 -20.40
N TRP A 99 22.69 3.50 -19.16
CA TRP A 99 24.06 3.49 -18.68
C TRP A 99 24.84 2.27 -19.16
N GLN A 100 24.25 1.08 -19.18
CA GLN A 100 24.88 -0.10 -19.77
C GLN A 100 25.28 0.12 -21.23
N GLN A 101 24.60 0.99 -21.96
CA GLN A 101 25.00 1.36 -23.33
C GLN A 101 26.16 2.36 -23.38
N ARG A 102 26.28 3.24 -22.37
CA ARG A 102 27.35 4.25 -22.29
C ARG A 102 28.65 3.67 -21.71
N VAL A 103 28.55 2.72 -20.78
CA VAL A 103 29.68 2.06 -20.10
C VAL A 103 30.71 1.42 -21.06
N PRO A 104 30.32 0.65 -22.10
CA PRO A 104 31.25 0.08 -23.07
C PRO A 104 32.04 1.12 -23.87
N ARG A 105 31.57 2.37 -23.94
CA ARG A 105 32.19 3.45 -24.74
C ARG A 105 33.22 4.26 -23.96
N ILE A 106 33.34 4.05 -22.65
CA ILE A 106 34.32 4.75 -21.82
C ILE A 106 35.68 4.09 -22.05
N PRO A 107 36.67 4.78 -22.66
CA PRO A 107 38.00 4.20 -22.87
C PRO A 107 38.69 4.03 -21.52
N ASP A 108 39.27 2.86 -21.27
CA ASP A 108 40.14 2.62 -20.11
C ASP A 108 41.43 3.44 -20.29
N ARG A 109 41.40 4.74 -19.92
CA ARG A 109 42.57 5.63 -19.96
C ARG A 109 43.51 5.41 -18.78
N GLU A 110 43.04 4.79 -17.69
CA GLU A 110 43.81 4.54 -16.48
C GLU A 110 44.01 3.03 -16.26
N ALA A 111 45.26 2.57 -16.39
CA ALA A 111 45.64 1.19 -16.12
C ALA A 111 45.58 0.90 -14.60
N GLY A 112 44.39 0.59 -14.07
CA GLY A 112 44.21 0.53 -12.62
C GLY A 112 42.92 -0.11 -12.11
N GLY A 113 42.50 -1.27 -12.63
CA GLY A 113 41.39 -2.05 -12.03
C GLY A 113 40.02 -1.36 -12.00
N GLU A 114 39.86 -0.21 -12.67
CA GLU A 114 38.64 0.59 -12.69
C GLU A 114 37.45 -0.16 -13.30
N ARG A 115 37.71 -1.02 -14.29
CA ARG A 115 36.72 -1.95 -14.84
C ARG A 115 36.07 -2.83 -13.77
N LYS A 116 36.85 -3.37 -12.83
CA LYS A 116 36.30 -4.19 -11.71
C LYS A 116 35.45 -3.32 -10.78
N LYS A 117 35.87 -2.09 -10.49
CA LYS A 117 35.11 -1.14 -9.64
C LYS A 117 33.78 -0.75 -10.30
N ARG A 118 33.77 -0.54 -11.62
CA ARG A 118 32.58 -0.27 -12.43
C ARG A 118 31.61 -1.44 -12.41
N ASP A 119 32.08 -2.65 -12.66
CA ASP A 119 31.23 -3.85 -12.66
C ASP A 119 30.64 -4.11 -11.26
N ALA A 120 31.40 -3.83 -10.20
CA ALA A 120 30.90 -3.89 -8.82
C ALA A 120 29.82 -2.83 -8.55
N ALA A 121 29.99 -1.59 -9.03
CA ALA A 121 29.00 -0.52 -8.89
C ALA A 121 27.69 -0.86 -9.60
N LEU A 122 27.75 -1.43 -10.82
CA LEU A 122 26.56 -1.89 -11.55
C LEU A 122 25.82 -2.99 -10.80
N ARG A 123 26.54 -3.93 -10.16
CA ARG A 123 25.92 -4.96 -9.31
C ARG A 123 25.23 -4.36 -8.10
N GLN A 124 25.82 -3.37 -7.46
CA GLN A 124 25.21 -2.65 -6.32
C GLN A 124 23.99 -1.84 -6.76
N ALA A 125 24.03 -1.22 -7.94
CA ALA A 125 22.90 -0.47 -8.49
C ALA A 125 21.67 -1.38 -8.76
N MET A 126 21.87 -2.68 -9.03
CA MET A 126 20.79 -3.67 -9.14
C MET A 126 20.08 -3.95 -7.81
N ASP A 127 20.63 -3.55 -6.66
CA ASP A 127 19.97 -3.72 -5.37
C ASP A 127 18.70 -2.86 -5.26
N PHE A 128 18.63 -1.75 -5.99
CA PHE A 128 17.45 -0.88 -6.01
C PHE A 128 16.22 -1.52 -6.70
N PRO A 129 16.30 -2.00 -7.97
CA PRO A 129 15.22 -2.78 -8.58
C PRO A 129 14.82 -4.01 -7.74
N ARG A 130 15.80 -4.70 -7.14
CA ARG A 130 15.53 -5.84 -6.25
C ARG A 130 14.74 -5.42 -5.01
N ALA A 131 15.07 -4.29 -4.40
CA ALA A 131 14.32 -3.75 -3.27
C ALA A 131 12.89 -3.38 -3.66
N LEU A 132 12.66 -2.84 -4.86
CA LEU A 132 11.32 -2.57 -5.39
C LEU A 132 10.52 -3.86 -5.62
N ALA A 133 11.17 -4.97 -6.00
CA ALA A 133 10.51 -6.27 -6.09
C ALA A 133 10.10 -6.80 -4.70
N VAL A 134 10.96 -6.63 -3.68
CA VAL A 134 10.61 -6.96 -2.28
C VAL A 134 9.45 -6.08 -1.77
N ALA A 135 9.44 -4.80 -2.14
CA ALA A 135 8.37 -3.87 -1.75
C ALA A 135 7.00 -4.29 -2.28
N ARG A 136 6.93 -4.90 -3.47
CA ARG A 136 5.68 -5.47 -4.02
C ARG A 136 5.07 -6.51 -3.07
N GLU A 137 5.87 -7.44 -2.56
CA GLU A 137 5.40 -8.45 -1.60
C GLU A 137 4.96 -7.82 -0.27
N ALA A 138 5.68 -6.80 0.21
CA ALA A 138 5.31 -6.06 1.41
C ALA A 138 3.96 -5.32 1.24
N ILE A 139 3.72 -4.71 0.07
CA ILE A 139 2.46 -4.03 -0.28
C ILE A 139 1.30 -5.02 -0.32
N GLU A 140 1.45 -6.15 -1.01
CA GLU A 140 0.41 -7.18 -1.08
C GLU A 140 0.13 -7.80 0.30
N THR A 141 1.16 -8.02 1.11
CA THR A 141 0.99 -8.49 2.49
C THR A 141 0.21 -7.48 3.35
N ALA A 142 0.53 -6.19 3.26
CA ALA A 142 -0.16 -5.14 4.01
C ALA A 142 -1.62 -4.96 3.55
N LYS A 143 -1.87 -5.09 2.24
CA LYS A 143 -3.20 -5.07 1.63
C LYS A 143 -4.06 -6.23 2.12
N ARG A 144 -3.52 -7.47 2.13
CA ARG A 144 -4.21 -8.66 2.65
C ARG A 144 -4.55 -8.52 4.13
N LYS A 145 -3.64 -7.96 4.93
CA LYS A 145 -3.85 -7.70 6.37
C LYS A 145 -4.78 -6.51 6.66
N GLY A 146 -5.15 -5.71 5.65
CA GLY A 146 -5.93 -4.50 5.84
C GLY A 146 -5.23 -3.47 6.73
N ASP A 147 -3.91 -3.32 6.57
CA ASP A 147 -3.08 -2.40 7.36
C ASP A 147 -2.75 -1.12 6.57
N PRO A 148 -3.58 -0.07 6.67
CA PRO A 148 -3.30 1.21 6.02
C PRO A 148 -2.10 1.94 6.63
N GLY A 149 -1.69 1.60 7.87
CA GLY A 149 -0.53 2.22 8.51
C GLY A 149 0.77 1.81 7.83
N ARG A 150 0.96 0.51 7.60
CA ARG A 150 2.11 -0.02 6.87
C ARG A 150 2.17 0.51 5.42
N LEU A 151 1.02 0.56 4.74
CA LEU A 151 0.95 1.10 3.38
C LEU A 151 1.30 2.60 3.32
N ARG A 152 0.87 3.41 4.30
CA ARG A 152 1.27 4.84 4.36
C ARG A 152 2.77 5.01 4.55
N ARG A 153 3.40 4.20 5.41
CA ARG A 153 4.86 4.23 5.59
C ARG A 153 5.59 3.89 4.30
N LEU A 154 5.21 2.79 3.64
CA LEU A 154 5.78 2.40 2.35
C LEU A 154 5.59 3.49 1.29
N LEU A 155 4.39 4.05 1.17
CA LEU A 155 4.11 5.14 0.23
C LEU A 155 4.98 6.37 0.51
N SER A 156 5.17 6.73 1.78
CA SER A 156 6.02 7.87 2.15
C SER A 156 7.47 7.66 1.74
N VAL A 157 8.01 6.46 1.97
CA VAL A 157 9.38 6.12 1.60
C VAL A 157 9.54 6.11 0.08
N LEU A 158 8.62 5.49 -0.66
CA LEU A 158 8.67 5.49 -2.12
C LEU A 158 8.57 6.90 -2.72
N LYS A 159 7.76 7.79 -2.15
CA LYS A 159 7.70 9.20 -2.58
C LYS A 159 9.00 9.95 -2.33
N GLN A 160 9.65 9.68 -1.20
CA GLN A 160 10.94 10.27 -0.89
C GLN A 160 12.00 9.80 -1.90
N VAL A 161 12.05 8.49 -2.14
CA VAL A 161 12.92 7.88 -3.15
C VAL A 161 12.67 8.44 -4.55
N GLU A 162 11.41 8.64 -4.96
CA GLU A 162 11.07 9.25 -6.25
C GLU A 162 11.64 10.66 -6.39
N LYS A 163 11.47 11.49 -5.36
CA LYS A 163 12.04 12.84 -5.33
C LYS A 163 13.57 12.82 -5.41
N ASP A 164 14.20 11.93 -4.65
CA ASP A 164 15.64 11.83 -4.59
C ASP A 164 16.20 11.29 -5.93
N LEU A 165 15.52 10.33 -6.56
CA LEU A 165 15.89 9.81 -7.87
C LEU A 165 15.81 10.88 -8.96
N GLU A 166 14.76 11.70 -8.95
CA GLU A 166 14.61 12.80 -9.93
C GLU A 166 15.69 13.88 -9.72
N ALA A 167 15.95 14.28 -8.48
CA ALA A 167 17.04 15.21 -8.17
C ALA A 167 18.40 14.66 -8.61
N PHE A 168 18.62 13.36 -8.38
CA PHE A 168 19.82 12.67 -8.83
C PHE A 168 19.93 12.65 -10.36
N ARG A 169 18.85 12.34 -11.10
CA ARG A 169 18.81 12.37 -12.57
C ARG A 169 19.19 13.74 -13.12
N GLN A 170 18.68 14.81 -12.52
CA GLN A 170 19.02 16.18 -12.92
C GLN A 170 20.49 16.50 -12.66
N ALA A 171 21.03 16.09 -11.51
CA ALA A 171 22.43 16.30 -11.17
C ALA A 171 23.40 15.58 -12.13
N ILE A 172 23.04 14.39 -12.62
CA ILE A 172 23.90 13.61 -13.51
C ILE A 172 23.75 13.95 -15.00
N ALA A 173 22.67 14.62 -15.42
CA ALA A 173 22.36 14.88 -16.83
C ALA A 173 23.47 15.67 -17.56
N GLY A 174 24.21 16.54 -16.86
CA GLY A 174 25.31 17.33 -17.40
C GLY A 174 26.69 16.97 -16.85
N ALA A 175 26.80 15.92 -16.03
CA ALA A 175 28.05 15.61 -15.33
C ALA A 175 29.01 14.81 -16.23
N SER A 176 30.31 15.11 -16.12
CA SER A 176 31.36 14.31 -16.77
C SER A 176 31.34 12.87 -16.25
N PHE A 177 31.55 11.92 -17.17
CA PHE A 177 31.69 10.48 -16.90
C PHE A 177 33.06 10.12 -16.33
N HIS A 178 34.02 11.04 -16.44
CA HIS A 178 35.34 10.94 -15.82
C HIS A 178 35.49 11.99 -14.72
N PRO A 179 36.26 11.67 -13.66
CA PRO A 179 36.97 10.40 -13.46
C PRO A 179 36.04 9.25 -12.99
N VAL A 180 36.40 7.99 -13.30
CA VAL A 180 35.51 6.82 -13.11
C VAL A 180 35.14 6.60 -11.64
N HIS A 181 36.02 6.96 -10.71
CA HIS A 181 35.75 6.83 -9.27
C HIS A 181 34.65 7.78 -8.76
N GLU A 182 34.61 9.03 -9.22
CA GLU A 182 33.52 9.96 -8.89
C GLU A 182 32.19 9.46 -9.46
N TRP A 183 32.25 8.89 -10.66
CA TRP A 183 31.10 8.29 -11.30
C TRP A 183 30.60 7.04 -10.55
N VAL A 184 31.50 6.19 -10.06
CA VAL A 184 31.15 5.03 -9.20
C VAL A 184 30.53 5.48 -7.87
N ALA A 185 31.04 6.54 -7.25
CA ALA A 185 30.51 7.07 -5.99
C ALA A 185 29.05 7.54 -6.14
N ARG A 186 28.71 8.16 -7.29
CA ARG A 186 27.32 8.56 -7.61
C ARG A 186 26.36 7.36 -7.64
N TRP A 187 26.82 6.13 -7.88
CA TRP A 187 25.97 4.94 -7.89
C TRP A 187 25.64 4.36 -6.52
N GLN A 188 26.41 4.70 -5.49
CA GLN A 188 26.07 4.34 -4.11
C GLN A 188 24.72 4.93 -3.69
N PHE A 189 24.28 6.02 -4.34
CA PHE A 189 22.96 6.59 -4.15
C PHE A 189 21.83 5.58 -4.38
N LEU A 190 21.84 4.85 -5.52
CA LEU A 190 20.81 3.84 -5.80
C LEU A 190 20.84 2.71 -4.78
N GLN A 191 22.03 2.32 -4.34
CA GLN A 191 22.18 1.32 -3.28
C GLN A 191 21.52 1.79 -1.98
N GLU A 192 21.68 3.06 -1.58
CA GLU A 192 21.04 3.61 -0.38
C GLU A 192 19.53 3.70 -0.53
N CYS A 193 19.00 4.11 -1.69
CA CYS A 193 17.57 4.04 -1.97
C CYS A 193 17.03 2.61 -1.83
N GLY A 194 17.81 1.61 -2.27
CA GLY A 194 17.48 0.19 -2.08
C GLY A 194 17.39 -0.21 -0.61
N LYS A 195 18.36 0.23 0.21
CA LYS A 195 18.34 -0.03 1.66
C LYS A 195 17.16 0.66 2.35
N ASP A 196 16.81 1.87 1.98
CA ASP A 196 15.68 2.59 2.57
C ASP A 196 14.35 1.90 2.29
N ILE A 197 14.16 1.41 1.06
CA ILE A 197 13.01 0.58 0.71
C ILE A 197 13.02 -0.71 1.52
N GLN A 198 14.17 -1.41 1.63
CA GLN A 198 14.27 -2.64 2.40
C GLN A 198 13.94 -2.42 3.89
N ARG A 199 14.48 -1.37 4.52
CA ARG A 199 14.17 -0.97 5.91
C ARG A 199 12.67 -0.75 6.11
N ALA A 200 12.00 -0.15 5.11
CA ALA A 200 10.55 0.08 5.17
C ALA A 200 9.71 -1.20 4.95
N CYS A 201 10.29 -2.22 4.33
CA CYS A 201 9.64 -3.50 4.05
C CYS A 201 9.62 -4.47 5.22
N VAL A 202 10.53 -4.34 6.19
CA VAL A 202 10.60 -5.14 7.43
C VAL A 202 9.49 -4.70 8.38
#